data_AF-A0A1E4MDI5-F1
#
_entry.id   AF-A0A1E4MDI5-F1
#
_cell.length_a   1.000
_cell.length_b   1.000
_cell.length_c   1.000
_cell.angle_alpha   90.00
_cell.angle_beta   90.00
_cell.angle_gamma   90.00
#
_symmetry.space_group_name_H-M   'P 1'
#
loop_
_entity.id
_entity.type
_entity.pdbx_description
1 polymer ?
#
loop_
_entity_poly.entity_id
_entity_poly.type
_entity_poly.pdbx_seq_one_letter_code
_entity_poly.pdbx_strand_id
1 'polypeptide(L)'
;MNSFFHREDYRREFPRRAYARLDDIEPIVPGPDDDLTFVLDAVDADWKGFGEEGPFNLADPNLEVRIASYWRGRFGRDGGEGDRPDGYEEVPIYRLELSLSPGATFFDALPRDEELWISLELSEVESDTPVDVYGGLFAPPVRAYLHTARAVAPSGPLSTLFDMNTWPDASDADLISALHPQCNLDALVCFDIGQGSASALVCQCGQPIYYFDTGCGSGRNAPTAPANIDFCTCSAPTVVLSHWDTDHWAGASGHAGLQARHWVVPRQTISTTHMAFANDILKAGGNIHVVGHGAAPLTWSSGTQDYDLQRATGTGRNGSGLVLIVTDRATGRSWVLTGDAGYDLIAQSAPADIAAMIVPHHGADMGANSIPFPRSSNAYARLFYSFGPGNGHGPKTPPVRHPVAAAVTAHDKRNWGHGSWTPATGGHSLAGGDALATATHLATHLGGGAAGWNGPPTSLGHLSCCSNAMLVPQR
;
A
#
# COMPACT_ATOMS: atom_id res chain seq x y z
N MET A 1 -1.07 -10.44 -17.22
CA MET A 1 -0.31 -10.23 -15.98
C MET A 1 1.17 -10.29 -16.25
N ASN A 2 1.88 -9.22 -15.87
CA ASN A 2 3.34 -9.11 -15.98
C ASN A 2 4.06 -10.22 -15.18
N SER A 3 5.17 -10.75 -15.70
CA SER A 3 6.00 -11.81 -15.06
C SER A 3 6.42 -11.49 -13.62
N PHE A 4 6.59 -10.21 -13.26
CA PHE A 4 6.96 -9.77 -11.91
C PHE A 4 5.93 -10.18 -10.83
N PHE A 5 4.67 -10.37 -11.21
CA PHE A 5 3.60 -10.77 -10.29
C PHE A 5 3.39 -12.29 -10.19
N HIS A 6 4.10 -13.09 -10.99
CA HIS A 6 3.99 -14.55 -10.92
C HIS A 6 4.77 -15.07 -9.71
N ARG A 7 4.15 -15.97 -8.94
CA ARG A 7 4.78 -16.54 -7.74
C ARG A 7 5.87 -17.56 -8.04
N GLU A 8 5.77 -18.25 -9.18
CA GLU A 8 6.67 -19.35 -9.54
C GLU A 8 7.56 -19.00 -10.76
N ASP A 9 6.97 -18.32 -11.75
CA ASP A 9 7.60 -17.98 -13.03
C ASP A 9 8.11 -16.53 -13.10
N TYR A 10 8.81 -16.10 -12.05
CA TYR A 10 9.46 -14.79 -12.00
C TYR A 10 10.90 -14.83 -12.56
N ARG A 11 11.46 -13.64 -12.84
CA ARG A 11 12.80 -13.51 -13.40
C ARG A 11 13.87 -13.85 -12.34
N ARG A 12 14.80 -14.75 -12.65
CA ARG A 12 15.90 -15.16 -11.74
C ARG A 12 17.23 -14.45 -12.01
N GLU A 13 17.37 -13.85 -13.18
CA GLU A 13 18.53 -13.07 -13.58
C GLU A 13 18.21 -11.57 -13.49
N PHE A 14 19.23 -10.71 -13.46
CA PHE A 14 19.02 -9.26 -13.47
C PHE A 14 19.71 -8.62 -14.68
N PRO A 15 19.11 -7.57 -15.28
CA PRO A 15 19.76 -6.80 -16.34
C PRO A 15 21.04 -6.13 -15.86
N ARG A 16 22.03 -6.02 -16.75
CA ARG A 16 23.25 -5.25 -16.46
C ARG A 16 23.00 -3.75 -16.39
N ARG A 17 22.02 -3.24 -17.13
CA ARG A 17 21.66 -1.83 -17.16
C ARG A 17 20.19 -1.66 -16.77
N ALA A 18 19.93 -0.75 -15.84
CA ALA A 18 18.61 -0.46 -15.34
C ALA A 18 18.22 1.00 -15.58
N TYR A 19 16.95 1.25 -15.89
CA TYR A 19 16.32 2.51 -15.53
C TYR A 19 15.54 2.28 -14.24
N ALA A 20 15.80 3.10 -13.23
CA ALA A 20 15.23 2.94 -11.91
C ALA A 20 14.67 4.26 -11.38
N ARG A 21 13.62 4.17 -10.57
CA ARG A 21 12.99 5.29 -9.87
C ARG A 21 12.91 4.92 -8.39
N LEU A 22 13.07 5.91 -7.51
CA LEU A 22 12.84 5.70 -6.08
C LEU A 22 11.41 5.22 -5.87
N ASP A 23 11.26 4.18 -5.08
CA ASP A 23 9.97 3.67 -4.61
C ASP A 23 9.79 3.99 -3.12
N ASP A 24 10.80 3.70 -2.30
CA ASP A 24 10.77 3.99 -0.87
C ASP A 24 12.18 4.26 -0.33
N ILE A 25 12.26 4.97 0.80
CA ILE A 25 13.49 5.24 1.54
C ILE A 25 13.29 5.06 3.05
N GLU A 26 14.13 4.22 3.65
CA GLU A 26 14.09 3.93 5.08
C GLU A 26 15.35 4.44 5.79
N PRO A 27 15.24 5.04 6.99
CA PRO A 27 13.99 5.33 7.72
C PRO A 27 13.26 6.57 7.16
N ILE A 28 11.95 6.64 7.41
CA ILE A 28 11.06 7.73 6.98
C ILE A 28 11.59 9.11 7.41
N VAL A 29 12.12 9.21 8.63
CA VAL A 29 12.72 10.44 9.16
C VAL A 29 14.20 10.16 9.45
N PRO A 30 15.09 10.33 8.46
CA PRO A 30 16.49 10.06 8.64
C PRO A 30 17.19 11.17 9.44
N GLY A 31 18.07 10.77 10.36
CA GLY A 31 19.09 11.62 10.93
C GLY A 31 20.22 11.91 9.94
N PRO A 32 21.06 12.93 10.22
CA PRO A 32 22.16 13.31 9.32
C PRO A 32 23.23 12.21 9.14
N ASP A 33 23.38 11.35 10.14
CA ASP A 33 24.37 10.28 10.17
C ASP A 33 23.75 8.88 9.99
N ASP A 34 22.44 8.82 9.68
CA ASP A 34 21.75 7.54 9.52
C ASP A 34 22.12 6.89 8.17
N ASP A 35 22.36 5.58 8.22
CA ASP A 35 22.36 4.72 7.04
C ASP A 35 20.97 4.73 6.41
N LEU A 36 20.91 4.71 5.08
CA LEU A 36 19.66 4.76 4.33
C LEU A 36 19.50 3.51 3.47
N THR A 37 18.34 2.87 3.58
CA THR A 37 17.92 1.81 2.65
C THR A 37 17.09 2.46 1.55
N PHE A 38 17.51 2.26 0.31
CA PHE A 38 16.79 2.71 -0.88
C PHE A 38 16.11 1.51 -1.52
N VAL A 39 14.82 1.66 -1.78
CA VAL A 39 14.04 0.72 -2.57
C VAL A 39 13.74 1.38 -3.91
N LEU A 40 14.13 0.74 -5.00
CA LEU A 40 13.94 1.26 -6.35
C LEU A 40 13.09 0.29 -7.18
N ASP A 41 12.08 0.81 -7.84
CA ASP A 41 11.40 0.12 -8.93
C ASP A 41 12.21 0.31 -10.22
N ALA A 42 12.51 -0.78 -10.91
CA ALA A 42 13.43 -0.78 -12.04
C ALA A 42 12.90 -1.55 -13.25
N VAL A 43 13.40 -1.17 -14.42
CA VAL A 43 13.19 -1.86 -15.70
C VAL A 43 14.51 -2.08 -16.41
N ASP A 44 14.54 -3.09 -17.27
CA ASP A 44 15.68 -3.40 -18.13
C ASP A 44 15.88 -2.28 -19.16
N ALA A 45 16.98 -1.53 -19.04
CA ALA A 45 17.26 -0.37 -19.90
C ALA A 45 17.54 -0.77 -21.36
N ASP A 46 17.93 -2.03 -21.59
CA ASP A 46 18.23 -2.58 -22.91
C ASP A 46 17.04 -3.38 -23.48
N TRP A 47 15.87 -3.32 -22.85
CA TRP A 47 14.66 -3.98 -23.35
C TRP A 47 14.26 -3.43 -24.72
N LYS A 48 14.14 -4.35 -25.69
CA LYS A 48 13.79 -4.01 -27.09
C LYS A 48 12.46 -3.27 -27.21
N GLY A 49 11.57 -3.40 -26.23
CA GLY A 49 10.29 -2.69 -26.23
C GLY A 49 10.41 -1.17 -26.09
N PHE A 50 11.58 -0.66 -25.72
CA PHE A 50 11.91 0.78 -25.73
C PHE A 50 12.46 1.31 -27.06
N GLY A 51 12.75 0.42 -28.04
CA GLY A 51 13.25 0.79 -29.37
C GLY A 51 12.15 1.22 -30.35
N GLU A 52 12.54 1.58 -31.59
CA GLU A 52 11.63 2.18 -32.59
C GLU A 52 10.35 1.38 -32.87
N GLU A 53 10.48 0.04 -32.94
CA GLU A 53 9.38 -0.91 -33.20
C GLU A 53 8.73 -1.45 -31.91
N GLY A 54 9.20 -0.99 -30.75
CA GLY A 54 8.73 -1.46 -29.45
C GLY A 54 7.42 -0.81 -29.02
N PRO A 55 6.61 -1.47 -28.16
CA PRO A 55 5.37 -0.91 -27.64
C PRO A 55 5.59 0.43 -26.91
N PHE A 56 6.76 0.62 -26.30
CA PHE A 56 7.14 1.79 -25.51
C PHE A 56 8.33 2.54 -26.11
N ASN A 57 8.40 2.68 -27.45
CA ASN A 57 9.42 3.49 -28.11
C ASN A 57 9.64 4.84 -27.40
N LEU A 58 10.78 4.98 -26.69
CA LEU A 58 11.09 6.15 -25.86
C LEU A 58 11.47 7.37 -26.69
N ALA A 59 11.77 7.19 -27.98
CA ALA A 59 12.08 8.25 -28.92
C ALA A 59 10.85 8.75 -29.70
N ASP A 60 9.66 8.18 -29.47
CA ASP A 60 8.43 8.61 -30.16
C ASP A 60 8.02 10.02 -29.69
N PRO A 61 8.01 11.03 -30.58
CA PRO A 61 7.60 12.39 -30.21
C PRO A 61 6.11 12.50 -29.82
N ASN A 62 5.29 11.49 -30.12
CA ASN A 62 3.87 11.43 -29.78
C ASN A 62 3.56 10.45 -28.64
N LEU A 63 4.58 10.02 -27.88
CA LEU A 63 4.43 9.02 -26.82
C LEU A 63 3.31 9.39 -25.83
N GLU A 64 3.29 10.63 -25.34
CA GLU A 64 2.28 11.09 -24.38
C GLU A 64 0.85 10.99 -24.92
N VAL A 65 0.62 11.44 -26.16
CA VAL A 65 -0.70 11.35 -26.81
C VAL A 65 -1.14 9.90 -26.96
N ARG A 66 -0.21 9.02 -27.36
CA ARG A 66 -0.49 7.58 -27.50
C ARG A 66 -0.83 6.93 -26.16
N ILE A 67 -0.05 7.20 -25.12
CA ILE A 67 -0.24 6.62 -23.79
C ILE A 67 -1.51 7.16 -23.13
N ALA A 68 -1.82 8.45 -23.28
CA ALA A 68 -3.10 9.01 -22.85
C ALA A 68 -4.29 8.38 -23.59
N SER A 69 -4.16 8.09 -24.89
CA SER A 69 -5.19 7.37 -25.66
C SER A 69 -5.35 5.93 -25.16
N TYR A 70 -4.24 5.23 -24.89
CA TYR A 70 -4.25 3.89 -24.31
C TYR A 70 -5.02 3.85 -22.99
N TRP A 71 -4.65 4.71 -22.04
CA TRP A 71 -5.32 4.75 -20.73
C TRP A 71 -6.76 5.20 -20.84
N ARG A 72 -7.10 6.20 -21.66
CA ARG A 72 -8.50 6.59 -21.87
C ARG A 72 -9.35 5.42 -22.38
N GLY A 73 -8.83 4.63 -23.32
CA GLY A 73 -9.50 3.43 -23.82
C GLY A 73 -9.72 2.38 -22.74
N ARG A 74 -8.71 2.12 -21.90
CA ARG A 74 -8.78 1.17 -20.77
C ARG A 74 -9.78 1.62 -19.69
N PHE A 75 -9.77 2.90 -19.31
CA PHE A 75 -10.67 3.46 -18.30
C PHE A 75 -12.12 3.56 -18.79
N GLY A 76 -12.34 4.01 -20.04
CA GLY A 76 -13.67 4.22 -20.60
C GLY A 76 -14.36 2.96 -21.15
N ARG A 77 -13.63 1.85 -21.30
CA ARG A 77 -14.08 0.62 -21.99
C ARG A 77 -14.49 0.83 -23.45
N ASP A 78 -14.22 2.00 -24.02
CA ASP A 78 -14.60 2.42 -25.38
C ASP A 78 -13.65 1.93 -26.48
N GLY A 79 -12.59 1.19 -26.13
CA GLY A 79 -11.55 0.78 -27.08
C GLY A 79 -11.47 -0.74 -27.26
N GLY A 80 -11.89 -1.23 -28.43
CA GLY A 80 -11.52 -2.55 -28.91
C GLY A 80 -10.00 -2.64 -29.08
N GLU A 81 -9.36 -3.54 -28.35
CA GLU A 81 -7.97 -3.88 -28.61
C GLU A 81 -7.92 -4.65 -29.93
N GLY A 82 -7.31 -4.04 -30.96
CA GLY A 82 -6.68 -4.84 -32.00
C GLY A 82 -5.50 -5.64 -31.42
N ASP A 83 -5.04 -6.67 -32.12
CA ASP A 83 -3.99 -7.65 -31.78
C ASP A 83 -2.58 -7.09 -31.41
N ARG A 84 -2.45 -5.86 -30.91
CA ARG A 84 -1.15 -5.30 -30.50
C ARG A 84 -0.72 -5.84 -29.12
N PRO A 85 0.56 -6.19 -28.95
CA PRO A 85 1.07 -6.63 -27.65
C PRO A 85 0.98 -5.52 -26.59
N ASP A 86 0.65 -5.91 -25.37
CA ASP A 86 0.51 -5.02 -24.23
C ASP A 86 1.87 -4.82 -23.54
N GLY A 87 2.48 -3.65 -23.75
CA GLY A 87 3.80 -3.33 -23.21
C GLY A 87 3.90 -3.43 -21.67
N TYR A 88 2.79 -3.25 -20.94
CA TYR A 88 2.80 -3.33 -19.47
C TYR A 88 2.88 -4.77 -18.96
N GLU A 89 2.52 -5.77 -19.78
CA GLU A 89 2.72 -7.18 -19.45
C GLU A 89 4.11 -7.69 -19.81
N GLU A 90 4.74 -7.07 -20.82
CA GLU A 90 6.02 -7.51 -21.37
C GLU A 90 7.24 -6.80 -20.78
N VAL A 91 7.05 -5.58 -20.26
CA VAL A 91 8.15 -4.78 -19.72
C VAL A 91 8.83 -5.52 -18.57
N PRO A 92 10.18 -5.66 -18.56
CA PRO A 92 10.85 -6.49 -17.58
C PRO A 92 11.07 -5.69 -16.29
N ILE A 93 10.15 -5.84 -15.36
CA ILE A 93 10.14 -5.15 -14.07
C ILE A 93 10.89 -5.97 -13.02
N TYR A 94 11.62 -5.29 -12.14
CA TYR A 94 12.25 -5.84 -10.95
C TYR A 94 12.42 -4.73 -9.91
N ARG A 95 12.70 -5.12 -8.68
CA ARG A 95 12.98 -4.19 -7.58
C ARG A 95 14.42 -4.33 -7.10
N LEU A 96 15.02 -3.21 -6.73
CA LEU A 96 16.36 -3.14 -6.16
C LEU A 96 16.26 -2.63 -4.73
N GLU A 97 16.99 -3.25 -3.84
CA GLU A 97 17.16 -2.76 -2.46
C GLU A 97 18.65 -2.68 -2.13
N LEU A 98 19.08 -1.54 -1.60
CA LEU A 98 20.46 -1.35 -1.17
C LEU A 98 20.52 -0.39 0.01
N SER A 99 21.48 -0.63 0.90
CA SER A 99 21.70 0.20 2.08
C SER A 99 23.05 0.88 2.00
N LEU A 100 23.07 2.20 2.19
CA LEU A 100 24.28 3.01 2.09
C LEU A 100 24.44 3.91 3.31
N SER A 101 25.66 3.96 3.83
CA SER A 101 26.05 4.93 4.85
C SER A 101 26.39 6.28 4.22
N PRO A 102 26.21 7.39 4.96
CA PRO A 102 26.73 8.69 4.56
C PRO A 102 28.22 8.62 4.19
N GLY A 103 28.58 9.18 3.02
CA GLY A 103 29.94 9.14 2.48
C GLY A 103 30.29 7.89 1.66
N ALA A 104 29.40 6.89 1.55
CA ALA A 104 29.56 5.80 0.59
C ALA A 104 29.51 6.33 -0.86
N THR A 105 30.19 5.64 -1.79
CA THR A 105 30.44 6.10 -3.17
C THR A 105 29.20 6.59 -3.92
N PHE A 106 28.04 5.95 -3.71
CA PHE A 106 26.80 6.29 -4.42
C PHE A 106 25.75 6.98 -3.55
N PHE A 107 26.05 7.29 -2.29
CA PHE A 107 25.06 7.81 -1.33
C PHE A 107 24.38 9.09 -1.82
N ASP A 108 25.17 10.04 -2.34
CA ASP A 108 24.66 11.32 -2.86
C ASP A 108 24.15 11.23 -4.32
N ALA A 109 24.44 10.13 -5.00
CA ALA A 109 24.01 9.91 -6.38
C ALA A 109 22.59 9.34 -6.48
N LEU A 110 22.09 8.74 -5.39
CA LEU A 110 20.73 8.21 -5.34
C LEU A 110 19.69 9.31 -5.06
N PRO A 111 18.52 9.24 -5.70
CA PRO A 111 17.46 10.20 -5.51
C PRO A 111 16.92 10.19 -4.07
N ARG A 112 16.40 11.34 -3.64
CA ARG A 112 15.79 11.55 -2.32
C ARG A 112 14.27 11.64 -2.39
N ASP A 113 13.74 11.68 -3.59
CA ASP A 113 12.33 11.77 -3.91
C ASP A 113 12.03 10.86 -5.10
N GLU A 114 10.75 10.70 -5.36
CA GLU A 114 10.24 9.89 -6.46
C GLU A 114 10.22 10.67 -7.79
N GLU A 115 10.82 11.86 -7.94
CA GLU A 115 10.68 12.63 -9.19
C GLU A 115 11.60 12.13 -10.32
N LEU A 116 12.78 11.64 -9.96
CA LEU A 116 13.86 11.38 -10.90
C LEU A 116 14.02 9.89 -11.25
N TRP A 117 14.15 9.62 -12.55
CA TRP A 117 14.70 8.37 -13.05
C TRP A 117 16.22 8.43 -13.13
N ILE A 118 16.87 7.33 -12.76
CA ILE A 118 18.32 7.16 -12.84
C ILE A 118 18.67 5.93 -13.69
N SER A 119 19.88 5.94 -14.24
CA SER A 119 20.48 4.80 -14.90
C SER A 119 21.46 4.12 -13.95
N LEU A 120 21.33 2.80 -13.79
CA LEU A 120 22.21 1.99 -12.96
C LEU A 120 22.94 0.94 -13.81
N GLU A 121 24.15 0.58 -13.40
CA GLU A 121 24.88 -0.58 -13.91
C GLU A 121 25.13 -1.59 -12.78
N LEU A 122 24.63 -2.81 -12.98
CA LEU A 122 24.69 -3.92 -12.04
C LEU A 122 25.54 -5.06 -12.62
N SER A 123 26.26 -5.78 -11.76
CA SER A 123 26.94 -7.01 -12.16
C SER A 123 27.07 -8.00 -10.99
N GLU A 124 27.52 -9.22 -11.30
CA GLU A 124 27.90 -10.23 -10.31
C GLU A 124 29.32 -10.02 -9.75
N VAL A 125 30.10 -9.10 -10.36
CA VAL A 125 31.45 -8.78 -9.90
C VAL A 125 31.36 -7.94 -8.64
N GLU A 126 31.94 -8.46 -7.57
CA GLU A 126 31.90 -7.83 -6.25
C GLU A 126 32.40 -6.38 -6.26
N SER A 127 31.64 -5.50 -5.59
CA SER A 127 31.98 -4.11 -5.30
C SER A 127 31.58 -3.79 -3.84
N ASP A 128 31.95 -2.60 -3.37
CA ASP A 128 31.62 -2.15 -2.02
C ASP A 128 30.13 -1.80 -1.85
N THR A 129 29.29 -1.96 -2.88
CA THR A 129 27.86 -1.64 -2.85
C THR A 129 27.02 -2.85 -3.28
N PRO A 130 26.73 -3.78 -2.35
CA PRO A 130 25.81 -4.88 -2.62
C PRO A 130 24.38 -4.37 -2.83
N VAL A 131 23.67 -5.03 -3.73
CA VAL A 131 22.27 -4.75 -4.05
C VAL A 131 21.50 -6.07 -4.05
N ASP A 132 20.38 -6.10 -3.35
CA ASP A 132 19.44 -7.21 -3.41
C ASP A 132 18.43 -6.95 -4.55
N VAL A 133 18.39 -7.86 -5.51
CA VAL A 133 17.54 -7.75 -6.71
C VAL A 133 16.39 -8.73 -6.64
N TYR A 134 15.17 -8.20 -6.60
CA TYR A 134 13.94 -8.99 -6.58
C TYR A 134 13.34 -9.02 -7.99
N GLY A 135 13.47 -10.15 -8.67
CA GLY A 135 12.88 -10.34 -10.01
C GLY A 135 11.38 -10.68 -10.00
N GLY A 136 10.76 -10.76 -8.83
CA GLY A 136 9.32 -10.91 -8.62
C GLY A 136 8.88 -10.34 -7.28
N LEU A 137 7.61 -9.97 -7.18
CA LEU A 137 7.01 -9.29 -6.02
C LEU A 137 7.19 -10.06 -4.69
N PHE A 138 7.12 -11.38 -4.77
CA PHE A 138 7.26 -12.30 -3.62
C PHE A 138 8.49 -13.23 -3.74
N ALA A 139 9.37 -12.95 -4.71
CA ALA A 139 10.54 -13.76 -4.96
C ALA A 139 11.63 -13.49 -3.91
N PRO A 140 12.47 -14.49 -3.55
CA PRO A 140 13.71 -14.21 -2.85
C PRO A 140 14.65 -13.36 -3.73
N PRO A 141 15.49 -12.50 -3.13
CA PRO A 141 16.42 -11.68 -3.88
C PRO A 141 17.60 -12.50 -4.41
N VAL A 142 18.20 -12.01 -5.50
CA VAL A 142 19.53 -12.40 -5.96
C VAL A 142 20.50 -11.26 -5.66
N ARG A 143 21.71 -11.59 -5.21
CA ARG A 143 22.74 -10.60 -4.92
C ARG A 143 23.39 -10.10 -6.21
N ALA A 144 23.42 -8.79 -6.37
CA ALA A 144 24.19 -8.07 -7.39
C ALA A 144 25.07 -7.00 -6.71
N TYR A 145 25.85 -6.28 -7.53
CA TYR A 145 26.71 -5.19 -7.09
C TYR A 145 26.55 -3.98 -8.00
N LEU A 146 26.43 -2.80 -7.39
CA LEU A 146 26.32 -1.53 -8.10
C LEU A 146 27.72 -1.04 -8.50
N HIS A 147 27.86 -0.68 -9.78
CA HIS A 147 29.10 -0.10 -10.32
C HIS A 147 28.94 1.34 -10.79
N THR A 148 27.73 1.72 -11.21
CA THR A 148 27.43 3.05 -11.73
C THR A 148 26.02 3.46 -11.33
N ALA A 149 25.85 4.70 -10.86
CA ALA A 149 24.56 5.37 -10.72
C ALA A 149 24.64 6.77 -11.36
N ARG A 150 23.78 7.07 -12.33
CA ARG A 150 23.79 8.34 -13.08
C ARG A 150 22.38 8.87 -13.29
N ALA A 151 22.18 10.18 -13.11
CA ALA A 151 20.91 10.86 -13.40
C ALA A 151 20.66 11.10 -14.91
N VAL A 152 21.04 10.16 -15.78
CA VAL A 152 20.99 10.29 -17.26
C VAL A 152 19.93 9.40 -17.91
N ALA A 153 18.92 8.96 -17.15
CA ALA A 153 17.81 8.21 -17.73
C ALA A 153 16.91 9.11 -18.59
N PRO A 154 16.16 8.54 -19.56
CA PRO A 154 15.14 9.27 -20.31
C PRO A 154 13.89 9.54 -19.44
N SER A 155 14.05 10.35 -18.39
CA SER A 155 13.04 10.55 -17.35
C SER A 155 11.69 11.04 -17.87
N GLY A 156 11.68 11.94 -18.86
CA GLY A 156 10.44 12.44 -19.46
C GLY A 156 9.59 11.30 -20.04
N PRO A 157 10.07 10.59 -21.07
CA PRO A 157 9.40 9.41 -21.62
C PRO A 157 9.07 8.33 -20.59
N LEU A 158 9.96 8.04 -19.63
CA LEU A 158 9.71 7.05 -18.59
C LEU A 158 8.59 7.47 -17.64
N SER A 159 8.54 8.72 -17.21
CA SER A 159 7.42 9.25 -16.40
C SER A 159 6.12 9.36 -17.21
N THR A 160 6.17 9.53 -18.52
CA THR A 160 4.97 9.41 -19.37
C THR A 160 4.41 7.98 -19.35
N LEU A 161 5.29 6.97 -19.37
CA LEU A 161 4.91 5.55 -19.38
C LEU A 161 4.47 5.03 -18.00
N PHE A 162 5.19 5.47 -16.96
CA PHE A 162 5.18 4.86 -15.64
C PHE A 162 4.80 5.86 -14.53
N ASP A 163 3.78 6.67 -14.78
CA ASP A 163 3.20 7.59 -13.80
C ASP A 163 1.71 7.82 -14.14
N MET A 164 0.96 8.42 -13.22
CA MET A 164 -0.48 8.62 -13.37
C MET A 164 -0.84 9.81 -14.29
N ASN A 165 0.13 10.60 -14.78
CA ASN A 165 -0.12 11.89 -15.47
C ASN A 165 -1.13 11.82 -16.63
N THR A 166 -1.24 10.67 -17.29
CA THR A 166 -2.13 10.45 -18.43
C THR A 166 -3.48 9.81 -18.06
N TRP A 167 -3.70 9.48 -16.79
CA TRP A 167 -4.94 8.89 -16.29
C TRP A 167 -6.01 9.96 -16.05
N PRO A 168 -7.29 9.68 -16.33
CA PRO A 168 -8.36 10.60 -15.99
C PRO A 168 -8.63 10.61 -14.48
N ASP A 169 -9.01 11.77 -13.94
CA ASP A 169 -9.59 11.87 -12.59
C ASP A 169 -11.08 11.53 -12.63
N ALA A 170 -11.57 10.86 -11.59
CA ALA A 170 -12.99 10.56 -11.42
C ALA A 170 -13.75 11.81 -10.95
N SER A 171 -15.01 11.96 -11.36
CA SER A 171 -15.89 12.98 -10.80
C SER A 171 -16.44 12.55 -9.44
N ASP A 172 -16.90 13.50 -8.62
CA ASP A 172 -17.59 13.19 -7.36
C ASP A 172 -18.78 12.23 -7.56
N ALA A 173 -19.49 12.36 -8.69
CA ALA A 173 -20.61 11.48 -9.02
C ALA A 173 -20.14 10.03 -9.28
N ASP A 174 -19.03 9.86 -10.00
CA ASP A 174 -18.44 8.54 -10.26
C ASP A 174 -17.93 7.90 -8.96
N LEU A 175 -17.26 8.70 -8.11
CA LEU A 175 -16.77 8.27 -6.81
C LEU A 175 -17.93 7.85 -5.90
N ILE A 176 -18.98 8.66 -5.76
CA ILE A 176 -20.16 8.32 -4.95
C ILE A 176 -20.85 7.07 -5.48
N SER A 177 -20.95 6.92 -6.80
CA SER A 177 -21.54 5.74 -7.43
C SER A 177 -20.73 4.47 -7.08
N ALA A 178 -19.40 4.53 -7.20
CA ALA A 178 -18.50 3.42 -6.88
C ALA A 178 -18.46 3.10 -5.38
N LEU A 179 -18.63 4.11 -4.53
CA LEU A 179 -18.60 4.00 -3.08
C LEU A 179 -19.98 3.78 -2.47
N HIS A 180 -21.07 3.67 -3.25
CA HIS A 180 -22.39 3.53 -2.65
C HIS A 180 -22.55 2.16 -1.95
N PRO A 181 -22.69 2.12 -0.60
CA PRO A 181 -22.74 0.85 0.12
C PRO A 181 -24.05 0.13 -0.15
N GLN A 182 -23.97 -1.17 -0.38
CA GLN A 182 -25.16 -2.01 -0.60
C GLN A 182 -25.84 -2.43 0.71
N CYS A 183 -25.20 -2.17 1.86
CA CYS A 183 -25.70 -2.55 3.18
C CYS A 183 -25.06 -1.69 4.27
N ASN A 184 -25.74 -1.55 5.41
CA ASN A 184 -25.17 -0.87 6.58
C ASN A 184 -24.03 -1.69 7.18
N LEU A 185 -22.96 -0.99 7.55
CA LEU A 185 -21.76 -1.58 8.15
C LEU A 185 -21.98 -1.90 9.63
N ASP A 186 -21.47 -3.03 10.09
CA ASP A 186 -21.62 -3.50 11.48
C ASP A 186 -20.27 -3.86 12.13
N ALA A 187 -19.24 -4.16 11.32
CA ALA A 187 -17.89 -4.39 11.82
C ALA A 187 -16.80 -3.77 10.94
N LEU A 188 -15.77 -3.23 11.58
CA LEU A 188 -14.45 -3.00 11.00
C LEU A 188 -13.56 -4.21 11.30
N VAL A 189 -12.92 -4.77 10.29
CA VAL A 189 -12.01 -5.92 10.40
C VAL A 189 -10.64 -5.52 9.91
N CYS A 190 -9.59 -5.88 10.64
CA CYS A 190 -8.20 -5.80 10.20
C CYS A 190 -7.66 -7.23 10.04
N PHE A 191 -7.12 -7.57 8.88
CA PHE A 191 -6.64 -8.91 8.56
C PHE A 191 -5.16 -9.08 8.86
N ASP A 192 -4.78 -10.27 9.28
CA ASP A 192 -3.38 -10.68 9.33
C ASP A 192 -2.90 -11.06 7.94
N ILE A 193 -2.14 -10.16 7.31
CA ILE A 193 -1.57 -10.31 5.96
C ILE A 193 -0.04 -10.15 5.96
N GLY A 194 0.59 -10.24 7.13
CA GLY A 194 2.02 -9.95 7.32
C GLY A 194 2.33 -8.47 7.47
N GLN A 195 3.53 -8.05 7.06
CA GLN A 195 3.92 -6.64 7.01
C GLN A 195 3.23 -5.96 5.81
N GLY A 196 2.03 -5.48 6.08
CA GLY A 196 1.23 -4.68 5.15
C GLY A 196 -0.09 -4.26 5.79
N SER A 197 -0.99 -3.72 4.99
CA SER A 197 -2.32 -3.26 5.41
C SER A 197 -3.42 -3.94 4.61
N ALA A 198 -4.40 -4.53 5.31
CA ALA A 198 -5.67 -4.90 4.71
C ALA A 198 -6.77 -4.88 5.76
N SER A 199 -7.82 -4.10 5.49
CA SER A 199 -9.00 -4.02 6.36
C SER A 199 -10.28 -4.13 5.56
N ALA A 200 -11.34 -4.64 6.17
CA ALA A 200 -12.67 -4.69 5.58
C ALA A 200 -13.69 -3.97 6.45
N LEU A 201 -14.58 -3.24 5.79
CA LEU A 201 -15.80 -2.73 6.41
C LEU A 201 -16.93 -3.70 6.02
N VAL A 202 -17.44 -4.40 7.02
CA VAL A 202 -18.31 -5.57 6.88
C VAL A 202 -19.72 -5.20 7.29
N CYS A 203 -20.71 -5.58 6.50
CA CYS A 203 -22.11 -5.33 6.81
C CYS A 203 -22.71 -6.32 7.81
N GLN A 204 -23.92 -6.04 8.28
CA GLN A 204 -24.69 -6.92 9.18
C GLN A 204 -24.88 -8.36 8.66
N CYS A 205 -24.85 -8.58 7.34
CA CYS A 205 -24.92 -9.92 6.74
C CYS A 205 -23.58 -10.67 6.79
N GLY A 206 -22.51 -10.01 7.25
CA GLY A 206 -21.16 -10.54 7.25
C GLY A 206 -20.44 -10.45 5.91
N GLN A 207 -20.91 -9.63 4.97
CA GLN A 207 -20.23 -9.44 3.68
C GLN A 207 -19.33 -8.20 3.73
N PRO A 208 -18.08 -8.26 3.26
CA PRO A 208 -17.28 -7.07 3.01
C PRO A 208 -17.99 -6.15 2.01
N ILE A 209 -18.18 -4.89 2.36
CA ILE A 209 -18.68 -3.86 1.44
C ILE A 209 -17.52 -3.07 0.86
N TYR A 210 -16.53 -2.78 1.71
CA TYR A 210 -15.28 -2.17 1.30
C TYR A 210 -14.11 -3.01 1.78
N TYR A 211 -13.06 -3.06 0.97
CA TYR A 211 -11.71 -3.23 1.49
C TYR A 211 -11.05 -1.86 1.55
N PHE A 212 -10.36 -1.58 2.64
CA PHE A 212 -9.45 -0.45 2.76
C PHE A 212 -8.05 -1.03 2.83
N ASP A 213 -7.32 -0.87 1.73
CA ASP A 213 -6.13 -1.64 1.36
C ASP A 213 -6.39 -3.15 1.21
N THR A 214 -5.55 -3.79 0.40
CA THR A 214 -5.55 -5.25 0.15
C THR A 214 -4.11 -5.74 0.01
N GLY A 215 -3.25 -5.24 0.89
CA GLY A 215 -1.83 -5.48 0.89
C GLY A 215 -1.41 -6.80 1.53
N CYS A 216 -0.10 -7.02 1.54
CA CYS A 216 0.56 -8.10 2.27
C CYS A 216 2.08 -7.89 2.30
N GLY A 217 2.77 -8.69 3.11
CA GLY A 217 4.24 -8.75 3.10
C GLY A 217 4.78 -9.01 1.69
N SER A 218 5.72 -8.18 1.24
CA SER A 218 6.35 -8.26 -0.09
C SER A 218 7.85 -7.92 -0.02
N GLY A 219 8.61 -8.21 -1.08
CA GLY A 219 10.07 -7.99 -1.11
C GLY A 219 10.77 -8.69 0.06
N ARG A 220 11.65 -7.97 0.79
CA ARG A 220 12.30 -8.47 2.02
C ARG A 220 11.33 -8.96 3.10
N ASN A 221 10.13 -8.38 3.13
CA ASN A 221 9.09 -8.69 4.10
C ASN A 221 8.09 -9.75 3.58
N ALA A 222 8.29 -10.31 2.37
CA ALA A 222 7.47 -11.42 1.87
C ALA A 222 7.37 -12.62 2.84
N PRO A 223 8.42 -13.02 3.57
CA PRO A 223 8.34 -14.10 4.55
C PRO A 223 7.44 -13.82 5.76
N THR A 224 7.02 -12.56 5.96
CA THR A 224 6.12 -12.18 7.06
C THR A 224 4.65 -12.50 6.75
N ALA A 225 4.31 -12.76 5.48
CA ALA A 225 2.95 -13.06 5.07
C ALA A 225 2.54 -14.47 5.53
N PRO A 226 1.29 -14.67 5.99
CA PRO A 226 0.78 -16.00 6.26
C PRO A 226 0.73 -16.83 4.95
N ALA A 227 0.79 -18.15 5.10
CA ALA A 227 0.87 -19.08 3.96
C ALA A 227 -0.31 -18.95 2.97
N ASN A 228 -1.49 -18.63 3.48
CA ASN A 228 -2.69 -18.42 2.67
C ASN A 228 -3.22 -17.01 2.92
N ILE A 229 -3.35 -16.23 1.85
CA ILE A 229 -4.03 -14.93 1.84
C ILE A 229 -5.14 -15.00 0.80
N ASP A 230 -6.36 -14.67 1.19
CA ASP A 230 -7.51 -14.65 0.29
C ASP A 230 -8.54 -13.59 0.72
N PHE A 231 -9.33 -13.10 -0.23
CA PHE A 231 -10.27 -12.01 -0.03
C PHE A 231 -11.66 -12.38 -0.51
N CYS A 232 -12.64 -12.21 0.39
CA CYS A 232 -14.03 -12.51 0.07
C CYS A 232 -14.54 -11.44 -0.90
N THR A 233 -14.97 -11.88 -2.08
CA THR A 233 -15.47 -10.99 -3.15
C THR A 233 -16.92 -11.30 -3.55
N CYS A 234 -17.64 -12.07 -2.73
CA CYS A 234 -19.01 -12.53 -2.99
C CYS A 234 -20.03 -11.38 -3.15
N SER A 235 -19.76 -10.22 -2.55
CA SER A 235 -20.59 -9.01 -2.58
C SER A 235 -20.10 -7.94 -3.56
N ALA A 236 -19.09 -8.24 -4.37
CA ALA A 236 -18.41 -7.27 -5.22
C ALA A 236 -17.93 -6.01 -4.44
N PRO A 237 -17.15 -6.16 -3.37
CA PRO A 237 -16.71 -5.03 -2.56
C PRO A 237 -15.87 -4.04 -3.38
N THR A 238 -15.99 -2.75 -3.05
CA THR A 238 -15.12 -1.71 -3.58
C THR A 238 -13.82 -1.69 -2.78
N VAL A 239 -12.68 -1.64 -3.46
CA VAL A 239 -11.38 -1.45 -2.83
C VAL A 239 -11.09 0.04 -2.76
N VAL A 240 -10.79 0.55 -1.57
CA VAL A 240 -10.23 1.88 -1.35
C VAL A 240 -8.75 1.67 -1.05
N LEU A 241 -7.89 2.04 -1.98
CA LEU A 241 -6.44 1.97 -1.78
C LEU A 241 -6.00 3.27 -1.14
N SER A 242 -5.44 3.21 0.07
CA SER A 242 -4.99 4.40 0.79
C SER A 242 -3.82 5.08 0.06
N HIS A 243 -2.80 4.34 -0.37
CA HIS A 243 -1.72 4.83 -1.22
C HIS A 243 -1.08 3.67 -1.98
N TRP A 244 -0.16 4.00 -2.88
CA TRP A 244 0.41 3.03 -3.81
C TRP A 244 1.59 2.22 -3.25
N ASP A 245 1.97 2.34 -1.98
CA ASP A 245 3.05 1.49 -1.45
C ASP A 245 2.66 0.01 -1.54
N THR A 246 3.67 -0.80 -1.82
CA THR A 246 3.46 -2.19 -2.28
C THR A 246 2.70 -3.02 -1.27
N ASP A 247 2.97 -2.82 0.01
CA ASP A 247 2.35 -3.51 1.13
C ASP A 247 0.91 -3.06 1.45
N HIS A 248 0.31 -2.20 0.62
CA HIS A 248 -1.11 -1.82 0.65
C HIS A 248 -1.95 -2.43 -0.49
N TRP A 249 -1.32 -3.03 -1.51
CA TRP A 249 -2.04 -3.67 -2.63
C TRP A 249 -1.49 -5.03 -3.08
N ALA A 250 -0.30 -5.43 -2.63
CA ALA A 250 0.36 -6.66 -3.09
C ALA A 250 -0.51 -7.92 -2.94
N GLY A 251 -1.37 -7.99 -1.91
CA GLY A 251 -2.26 -9.13 -1.68
C GLY A 251 -3.31 -9.32 -2.79
N ALA A 252 -3.67 -8.25 -3.50
CA ALA A 252 -4.55 -8.30 -4.66
C ALA A 252 -3.83 -8.70 -5.95
N SER A 253 -2.50 -8.68 -5.98
CA SER A 253 -1.73 -9.08 -7.16
C SER A 253 -1.94 -10.56 -7.46
N GLY A 254 -2.46 -10.86 -8.66
CA GLY A 254 -2.87 -12.20 -9.06
C GLY A 254 -4.21 -12.68 -8.47
N HIS A 255 -4.91 -11.85 -7.69
CA HIS A 255 -6.23 -12.17 -7.16
C HIS A 255 -7.33 -11.66 -8.11
N ALA A 256 -7.70 -12.51 -9.09
CA ALA A 256 -8.65 -12.17 -10.15
C ALA A 256 -9.98 -11.59 -9.63
N GLY A 257 -10.48 -12.10 -8.50
CA GLY A 257 -11.73 -11.62 -7.90
C GLY A 257 -11.67 -10.19 -7.38
N LEU A 258 -10.50 -9.67 -7.00
CA LEU A 258 -10.29 -8.31 -6.50
C LEU A 258 -9.90 -7.37 -7.64
N GLN A 259 -9.04 -7.83 -8.54
CA GLN A 259 -8.68 -7.09 -9.75
C GLN A 259 -9.91 -6.74 -10.60
N ALA A 260 -10.94 -7.59 -10.61
CA ALA A 260 -12.20 -7.32 -11.31
C ALA A 260 -13.17 -6.35 -10.58
N ARG A 261 -12.74 -5.68 -9.49
CA ARG A 261 -13.60 -4.78 -8.68
C ARG A 261 -13.41 -3.30 -9.03
N HIS A 262 -14.21 -2.47 -8.38
CA HIS A 262 -13.97 -1.04 -8.35
C HIS A 262 -12.82 -0.74 -7.37
N TRP A 263 -11.91 0.12 -7.79
CA TRP A 263 -10.78 0.61 -7.03
C TRP A 263 -10.88 2.13 -6.95
N VAL A 264 -10.93 2.69 -5.74
CA VAL A 264 -10.81 4.13 -5.49
C VAL A 264 -9.41 4.38 -4.98
N VAL A 265 -8.64 5.20 -5.70
CA VAL A 265 -7.18 5.36 -5.48
C VAL A 265 -6.81 6.84 -5.47
N PRO A 266 -5.82 7.28 -4.71
CA PRO A 266 -5.35 8.66 -4.78
C PRO A 266 -4.53 8.87 -6.05
N ARG A 267 -4.60 10.10 -6.60
CA ARG A 267 -3.58 10.56 -7.52
C ARG A 267 -2.27 10.78 -6.76
N GLN A 268 -1.23 10.08 -7.18
CA GLN A 268 0.11 10.13 -6.61
C GLN A 268 1.15 9.92 -7.72
N THR A 269 2.38 10.28 -7.41
CA THR A 269 3.53 9.81 -8.18
C THR A 269 3.69 8.31 -7.93
N ILE A 270 3.82 7.53 -9.00
CA ILE A 270 4.01 6.07 -8.92
C ILE A 270 5.09 5.60 -9.89
N SER A 271 5.38 4.30 -9.90
CA SER A 271 6.40 3.70 -10.76
C SER A 271 5.91 2.47 -11.52
N THR A 272 6.84 1.69 -12.07
CA THR A 272 6.58 0.59 -13.02
C THR A 272 5.69 -0.51 -12.44
N THR A 273 5.92 -0.96 -11.20
CA THR A 273 5.14 -2.04 -10.59
C THR A 273 3.67 -1.63 -10.45
N HIS A 274 3.43 -0.43 -9.92
CA HIS A 274 2.10 0.17 -9.75
C HIS A 274 1.32 0.26 -11.07
N MET A 275 1.99 0.72 -12.13
CA MET A 275 1.38 0.88 -13.45
C MET A 275 1.03 -0.47 -14.09
N ALA A 276 1.89 -1.47 -13.92
CA ALA A 276 1.59 -2.83 -14.36
C ALA A 276 0.42 -3.45 -13.57
N PHE A 277 0.36 -3.23 -12.26
CA PHE A 277 -0.74 -3.72 -11.43
C PHE A 277 -2.08 -3.05 -11.80
N ALA A 278 -2.08 -1.73 -12.03
CA ALA A 278 -3.26 -1.02 -12.50
C ALA A 278 -3.73 -1.49 -13.88
N ASN A 279 -2.81 -1.82 -14.78
CA ASN A 279 -3.13 -2.44 -16.05
C ASN A 279 -3.84 -3.79 -15.84
N ASP A 280 -3.34 -4.63 -14.92
CA ASP A 280 -3.95 -5.92 -14.59
C ASP A 280 -5.38 -5.77 -14.01
N ILE A 281 -5.64 -4.75 -13.18
CA ILE A 281 -6.99 -4.40 -12.70
C ILE A 281 -7.93 -4.14 -13.89
N LEU A 282 -7.56 -3.23 -14.78
CA LEU A 282 -8.41 -2.84 -15.92
C LEU A 282 -8.61 -4.01 -16.89
N LYS A 283 -7.58 -4.84 -17.11
CA LYS A 283 -7.69 -6.05 -17.93
C LYS A 283 -8.58 -7.13 -17.33
N ALA A 284 -8.60 -7.26 -16.01
CA ALA A 284 -9.51 -8.15 -15.31
C ALA A 284 -10.98 -7.68 -15.37
N GLY A 285 -11.25 -6.53 -15.99
CA GLY A 285 -12.59 -5.93 -16.08
C GLY A 285 -12.96 -5.08 -14.86
N GLY A 286 -11.98 -4.77 -13.99
CA GLY A 286 -12.13 -3.81 -12.91
C GLY A 286 -12.24 -2.37 -13.42
N ASN A 287 -12.42 -1.44 -12.48
CA ASN A 287 -12.43 -0.01 -12.76
C ASN A 287 -11.59 0.72 -11.72
N ILE A 288 -10.80 1.70 -12.17
CA ILE A 288 -10.02 2.57 -11.29
C ILE A 288 -10.66 3.96 -11.30
N HIS A 289 -10.95 4.48 -10.12
CA HIS A 289 -11.51 5.81 -9.87
C HIS A 289 -10.47 6.64 -9.13
N VAL A 290 -9.84 7.58 -9.84
CA VAL A 290 -8.73 8.37 -9.29
C VAL A 290 -9.27 9.60 -8.56
N VAL A 291 -8.92 9.74 -7.29
CA VAL A 291 -9.16 10.95 -6.49
C VAL A 291 -8.04 11.96 -6.76
N GLY A 292 -8.35 13.03 -7.48
CA GLY A 292 -7.38 14.04 -7.93
C GLY A 292 -6.67 14.81 -6.80
N HIS A 293 -5.51 15.41 -7.09
CA HIS A 293 -4.68 16.08 -6.08
C HIS A 293 -5.39 17.19 -5.29
N GLY A 294 -6.27 17.94 -5.95
CA GLY A 294 -7.04 19.05 -5.36
C GLY A 294 -8.49 18.70 -5.05
N ALA A 295 -8.86 17.42 -5.06
CA ALA A 295 -10.23 17.01 -4.75
C ALA A 295 -10.60 17.46 -3.33
N ALA A 296 -11.80 18.05 -3.19
CA ALA A 296 -12.35 18.34 -1.88
C ALA A 296 -12.69 17.02 -1.15
N PRO A 297 -12.79 17.03 0.20
CA PRO A 297 -13.31 15.89 0.93
C PRO A 297 -14.66 15.43 0.37
N LEU A 298 -14.78 14.14 0.07
CA LEU A 298 -15.99 13.54 -0.45
C LEU A 298 -16.81 13.02 0.73
N THR A 299 -17.99 13.59 0.92
CA THR A 299 -18.92 13.17 1.98
C THR A 299 -20.21 12.62 1.38
N TRP A 300 -20.69 11.52 1.95
CA TRP A 300 -21.99 10.95 1.60
C TRP A 300 -22.63 10.25 2.78
N SER A 301 -23.94 10.02 2.70
CA SER A 301 -24.68 9.28 3.71
C SER A 301 -25.40 8.09 3.07
N SER A 302 -25.45 6.97 3.80
CA SER A 302 -26.29 5.84 3.44
C SER A 302 -26.78 5.13 4.70
N GLY A 303 -28.08 4.80 4.74
CA GLY A 303 -28.70 4.16 5.89
C GLY A 303 -28.53 4.96 7.19
N THR A 304 -27.83 4.40 8.18
CA THR A 304 -27.54 5.09 9.45
C THR A 304 -26.14 5.69 9.50
N GLN A 305 -25.40 5.69 8.39
CA GLN A 305 -23.98 6.02 8.37
C GLN A 305 -23.69 7.24 7.50
N ASP A 306 -22.76 8.05 7.99
CA ASP A 306 -22.09 9.12 7.26
C ASP A 306 -20.65 8.71 6.97
N TYR A 307 -20.17 9.05 5.79
CA TYR A 307 -18.87 8.68 5.26
C TYR A 307 -18.13 9.94 4.84
N ASP A 308 -16.83 9.97 5.14
CA ASP A 308 -15.92 11.05 4.79
C ASP A 308 -14.63 10.44 4.24
N LEU A 309 -14.40 10.61 2.94
CA LEU A 309 -13.20 10.19 2.25
C LEU A 309 -12.42 11.44 1.82
N GLN A 310 -11.18 11.56 2.27
CA GLN A 310 -10.33 12.70 1.97
C GLN A 310 -8.90 12.27 1.68
N ARG A 311 -8.14 13.13 1.00
CA ARG A 311 -6.69 13.00 0.88
C ARG A 311 -6.01 13.62 2.11
N ALA A 312 -4.97 12.97 2.60
CA ALA A 312 -4.05 13.57 3.55
C ALA A 312 -3.32 14.76 2.91
N THR A 313 -2.90 15.72 3.73
CA THR A 313 -2.41 17.04 3.29
C THR A 313 -0.90 17.12 3.11
N GLY A 314 -0.18 16.03 3.38
CA GLY A 314 1.27 15.96 3.26
C GLY A 314 1.75 15.70 1.84
N THR A 315 3.05 15.47 1.73
CA THR A 315 3.77 15.14 0.49
C THR A 315 4.17 13.67 0.46
N GLY A 316 4.58 13.18 -0.72
CA GLY A 316 4.92 11.76 -0.91
C GLY A 316 3.69 10.85 -0.81
N ARG A 317 3.88 9.54 -1.00
CA ARG A 317 2.75 8.60 -1.03
C ARG A 317 2.10 8.44 0.35
N ASN A 318 2.89 8.23 1.39
CA ASN A 318 2.40 8.11 2.77
C ASN A 318 1.68 9.36 3.28
N GLY A 319 2.20 10.55 2.94
CA GLY A 319 1.62 11.81 3.40
C GLY A 319 0.39 12.29 2.61
N SER A 320 0.10 11.70 1.44
CA SER A 320 -0.96 12.18 0.53
C SER A 320 -2.00 11.12 0.16
N GLY A 321 -2.01 9.99 0.89
CA GLY A 321 -2.95 8.90 0.72
C GLY A 321 -4.39 9.27 1.11
N LEU A 322 -5.32 8.34 0.88
CA LEU A 322 -6.72 8.45 1.28
C LEU A 322 -6.88 8.09 2.76
N VAL A 323 -7.76 8.84 3.43
CA VAL A 323 -8.23 8.61 4.79
C VAL A 323 -9.74 8.46 4.73
N LEU A 324 -10.27 7.41 5.35
CA LEU A 324 -11.71 7.15 5.43
C LEU A 324 -12.16 7.21 6.89
N ILE A 325 -13.19 8.03 7.13
CA ILE A 325 -13.89 8.09 8.42
C ILE A 325 -15.35 7.71 8.17
N VAL A 326 -15.84 6.74 8.94
CA VAL A 326 -17.25 6.31 8.89
C VAL A 326 -17.87 6.54 10.25
N THR A 327 -18.97 7.28 10.30
CA THR A 327 -19.67 7.62 11.54
C THR A 327 -21.07 7.01 11.53
N ASP A 328 -21.39 6.23 12.56
CA ASP A 328 -22.75 5.76 12.79
C ASP A 328 -23.56 6.85 13.49
N ARG A 329 -24.66 7.30 12.86
CA ARG A 329 -25.51 8.38 13.37
C ARG A 329 -26.30 7.99 14.61
N ALA A 330 -26.59 6.70 14.80
CA ALA A 330 -27.35 6.25 15.96
C ALA A 330 -26.55 6.39 17.25
N THR A 331 -25.25 6.13 17.18
CA THR A 331 -24.33 6.17 18.32
C THR A 331 -23.45 7.43 18.35
N GLY A 332 -23.30 8.11 17.21
CA GLY A 332 -22.37 9.22 17.03
C GLY A 332 -20.90 8.80 16.97
N ARG A 333 -20.63 7.48 16.84
CA ARG A 333 -19.28 6.92 16.95
C ARG A 333 -18.66 6.68 15.58
N SER A 334 -17.34 6.80 15.51
CA SER A 334 -16.61 6.70 14.25
C SER A 334 -15.60 5.56 14.20
N TRP A 335 -15.40 5.02 13.00
CA TRP A 335 -14.23 4.26 12.60
C TRP A 335 -13.29 5.14 11.79
N VAL A 336 -11.98 5.00 12.02
CA VAL A 336 -10.94 5.81 11.37
C VAL A 336 -9.91 4.89 10.70
N LEU A 337 -9.74 5.04 9.39
CA LEU A 337 -8.78 4.30 8.57
C LEU A 337 -7.85 5.31 7.89
N THR A 338 -6.57 5.27 8.23
CA THR A 338 -5.61 6.33 7.85
C THR A 338 -4.68 5.94 6.70
N GLY A 339 -4.57 4.65 6.38
CA GLY A 339 -3.37 4.16 5.68
C GLY A 339 -2.14 4.59 6.46
N ASP A 340 -1.13 5.11 5.76
CA ASP A 340 0.12 5.56 6.38
C ASP A 340 0.19 7.06 6.67
N ALA A 341 -0.92 7.78 6.48
CA ALA A 341 -0.96 9.19 6.79
C ALA A 341 -0.85 9.43 8.31
N GLY A 342 0.09 10.29 8.70
CA GLY A 342 0.18 10.80 10.06
C GLY A 342 -1.09 11.57 10.45
N TYR A 343 -1.44 11.55 11.73
CA TYR A 343 -2.62 12.23 12.29
C TYR A 343 -2.66 13.73 12.05
N ASP A 344 -1.50 14.37 11.97
CA ASP A 344 -1.31 15.79 11.66
C ASP A 344 -1.59 16.14 10.19
N LEU A 345 -1.63 15.14 9.31
CA LEU A 345 -1.94 15.30 7.89
C LEU A 345 -3.42 15.06 7.58
N ILE A 346 -4.21 14.67 8.57
CA ILE A 346 -5.66 14.49 8.45
C ILE A 346 -6.32 15.85 8.60
N ALA A 347 -6.92 16.37 7.51
CA ALA A 347 -7.47 17.72 7.48
C ALA A 347 -8.64 17.94 8.46
N GLN A 348 -9.38 16.89 8.78
CA GLN A 348 -10.52 16.94 9.68
C GLN A 348 -10.09 16.99 11.14
N SER A 349 -10.88 17.68 11.97
CA SER A 349 -10.79 17.55 13.42
C SER A 349 -11.03 16.09 13.85
N ALA A 350 -10.35 15.66 14.92
CA ALA A 350 -10.56 14.34 15.50
C ALA A 350 -12.06 14.06 15.73
N PRO A 351 -12.57 12.88 15.32
CA PRO A 351 -13.94 12.49 15.66
C PRO A 351 -14.19 12.55 17.16
N ALA A 352 -15.39 12.95 17.55
CA ALA A 352 -15.72 13.17 18.96
C ALA A 352 -15.72 11.87 19.78
N ASP A 353 -16.10 10.74 19.18
CA ASP A 353 -16.12 9.42 19.81
C ASP A 353 -15.65 8.35 18.81
N ILE A 354 -14.49 7.76 19.05
CA ILE A 354 -13.92 6.72 18.21
C ILE A 354 -14.27 5.35 18.78
N ALA A 355 -14.95 4.52 17.98
CA ALA A 355 -15.19 3.11 18.27
C ALA A 355 -14.00 2.25 17.87
N ALA A 356 -13.37 2.53 16.73
CA ALA A 356 -12.19 1.82 16.28
C ALA A 356 -11.28 2.70 15.40
N MET A 357 -9.97 2.46 15.46
CA MET A 357 -8.98 3.14 14.63
C MET A 357 -7.91 2.16 14.19
N ILE A 358 -7.48 2.27 12.94
CA ILE A 358 -6.27 1.61 12.44
C ILE A 358 -5.08 2.54 12.72
N VAL A 359 -4.01 1.98 13.28
CA VAL A 359 -2.78 2.72 13.54
C VAL A 359 -2.06 2.94 12.19
N PRO A 360 -1.62 4.17 11.88
CA PRO A 360 -0.95 4.45 10.62
C PRO A 360 0.39 3.74 10.52
N HIS A 361 0.79 3.40 9.29
CA HIS A 361 2.14 2.92 8.97
C HIS A 361 2.57 1.78 9.89
N HIS A 362 1.66 0.83 10.13
CA HIS A 362 1.91 -0.37 10.94
C HIS A 362 2.33 -0.08 12.40
N GLY A 363 2.25 1.17 12.86
CA GLY A 363 2.83 1.63 14.12
C GLY A 363 4.28 2.10 14.00
N ALA A 364 4.67 2.73 12.89
CA ALA A 364 5.91 3.48 12.75
C ALA A 364 5.90 4.76 13.60
N ASP A 365 7.07 5.40 13.70
CA ASP A 365 7.19 6.71 14.35
C ASP A 365 6.73 7.80 13.38
N MET A 366 5.52 8.32 13.59
CA MET A 366 4.94 9.39 12.78
C MET A 366 5.46 10.79 13.18
N GLY A 367 6.41 10.88 14.12
CA GLY A 367 6.99 12.12 14.59
C GLY A 367 6.14 12.86 15.63
N ALA A 368 6.74 13.84 16.29
CA ALA A 368 6.16 14.49 17.47
C ALA A 368 4.89 15.33 17.20
N ASN A 369 4.68 15.77 15.96
CA ASN A 369 3.51 16.55 15.58
C ASN A 369 2.28 15.66 15.31
N SER A 370 2.52 14.39 14.99
CA SER A 370 1.49 13.42 14.65
C SER A 370 0.86 12.83 15.90
N ILE A 371 -0.08 13.55 16.48
CA ILE A 371 -0.70 13.19 17.76
C ILE A 371 -1.93 12.32 17.50
N PRO A 372 -1.99 11.06 18.01
CA PRO A 372 -3.16 10.21 17.85
C PRO A 372 -4.43 10.85 18.37
N PHE A 373 -5.55 10.53 17.71
CA PHE A 373 -6.85 10.92 18.22
C PHE A 373 -7.09 10.33 19.62
N PRO A 374 -7.72 11.09 20.54
CA PRO A 374 -7.92 10.63 21.90
C PRO A 374 -8.78 9.38 21.91
N ARG A 375 -8.46 8.43 22.79
CA ARG A 375 -9.34 7.32 23.10
C ARG A 375 -10.69 7.85 23.59
N SER A 376 -11.78 7.29 23.07
CA SER A 376 -13.16 7.60 23.47
C SER A 376 -13.36 7.47 24.98
N SER A 377 -14.29 8.18 25.61
CA SER A 377 -14.67 7.94 27.01
C SER A 377 -15.57 6.72 27.19
N ASN A 378 -16.06 6.13 26.10
CA ASN A 378 -16.92 4.95 26.11
C ASN A 378 -16.19 3.72 26.69
N ALA A 379 -16.91 2.76 27.28
CA ALA A 379 -16.30 1.54 27.82
C ALA A 379 -15.62 0.68 26.75
N TYR A 380 -16.06 0.78 25.49
CA TYR A 380 -15.54 -0.02 24.38
C TYR A 380 -14.86 0.88 23.33
N ALA A 381 -13.59 0.58 23.01
CA ALA A 381 -12.86 1.14 21.88
C ALA A 381 -11.81 0.12 21.38
N ARG A 382 -11.41 0.20 20.12
CA ARG A 382 -10.39 -0.68 19.52
C ARG A 382 -9.32 0.07 18.74
N LEU A 383 -8.08 -0.40 18.86
CA LEU A 383 -6.92 0.12 18.14
C LEU A 383 -6.23 -1.04 17.40
N PHE A 384 -6.17 -0.98 16.08
CA PHE A 384 -5.61 -2.06 15.26
C PHE A 384 -4.16 -1.78 14.86
N TYR A 385 -3.27 -2.72 15.16
CA TYR A 385 -1.91 -2.78 14.65
C TYR A 385 -1.80 -3.90 13.62
N SER A 386 -1.57 -3.54 12.35
CA SER A 386 -1.34 -4.49 11.26
C SER A 386 0.15 -4.63 11.00
N PHE A 387 0.72 -5.79 11.32
CA PHE A 387 2.11 -6.14 11.03
C PHE A 387 2.29 -7.67 11.01
N GLY A 388 3.42 -8.12 10.47
CA GLY A 388 3.75 -9.54 10.36
C GLY A 388 4.83 -10.00 11.33
N PRO A 389 4.89 -11.29 11.66
CA PRO A 389 5.97 -11.82 12.48
C PRO A 389 7.34 -11.61 11.81
N GLY A 390 8.31 -11.14 12.60
CA GLY A 390 9.67 -10.93 12.09
C GLY A 390 9.82 -9.78 11.10
N ASN A 391 8.82 -8.89 10.95
CA ASN A 391 8.95 -7.68 10.15
C ASN A 391 10.20 -6.87 10.53
N GLY A 392 10.78 -6.19 9.54
CA GLY A 392 11.99 -5.42 9.75
C GLY A 392 12.18 -4.38 8.66
N HIS A 393 12.62 -3.20 9.07
CA HIS A 393 12.79 -1.99 8.26
C HIS A 393 14.16 -1.34 8.50
N GLY A 394 14.68 -0.75 7.44
CA GLY A 394 15.95 -0.06 7.35
C GLY A 394 17.18 -0.97 7.52
N PRO A 395 18.37 -0.34 7.54
CA PRO A 395 19.67 -1.04 7.55
C PRO A 395 20.16 -1.41 8.96
N LYS A 396 19.41 -1.03 10.01
CA LYS A 396 19.81 -1.24 11.41
C LYS A 396 19.97 -2.73 11.71
N THR A 397 20.87 -3.06 12.63
CA THR A 397 21.05 -4.44 13.13
C THR A 397 20.85 -4.46 14.65
N PRO A 398 19.74 -5.02 15.16
CA PRO A 398 18.61 -5.59 14.41
C PRO A 398 17.80 -4.52 13.65
N PRO A 399 17.06 -4.90 12.59
CA PRO A 399 16.24 -3.96 11.84
C PRO A 399 15.12 -3.37 12.71
N VAL A 400 14.64 -2.19 12.35
CA VAL A 400 13.51 -1.54 13.03
C VAL A 400 12.27 -2.40 12.82
N ARG A 401 11.54 -2.71 13.90
CA ARG A 401 10.29 -3.48 13.82
C ARG A 401 9.11 -2.59 14.16
N HIS A 402 8.02 -2.76 13.44
CA HIS A 402 6.74 -2.09 13.72
C HIS A 402 5.79 -3.04 14.47
N PRO A 403 5.12 -2.59 15.55
CA PRO A 403 5.11 -1.22 16.05
C PRO A 403 6.38 -0.83 16.81
N VAL A 404 6.80 0.43 16.68
CA VAL A 404 7.93 0.99 17.46
C VAL A 404 7.47 1.56 18.80
N ALA A 405 8.41 1.69 19.74
CA ALA A 405 8.14 2.23 21.07
C ALA A 405 7.55 3.65 21.05
N ALA A 406 7.96 4.48 20.09
CA ALA A 406 7.44 5.83 19.91
C ALA A 406 5.93 5.82 19.60
N ALA A 407 5.50 4.94 18.70
CA ALA A 407 4.10 4.78 18.33
C ALA A 407 3.24 4.32 19.52
N VAL A 408 3.68 3.29 20.24
CA VAL A 408 2.97 2.81 21.45
C VAL A 408 2.88 3.92 22.50
N THR A 409 3.99 4.62 22.76
CA THR A 409 4.02 5.76 23.70
C THR A 409 3.06 6.88 23.28
N ALA A 410 2.97 7.20 21.99
CA ALA A 410 2.09 8.25 21.49
C ALA A 410 0.62 7.90 21.76
N HIS A 411 0.23 6.65 21.56
CA HIS A 411 -1.12 6.17 21.82
C HIS A 411 -1.43 6.05 23.32
N ASP A 412 -0.49 5.59 24.14
CA ASP A 412 -0.61 5.57 25.61
C ASP A 412 -0.92 6.97 26.16
N LYS A 413 -0.22 8.00 25.68
CA LYS A 413 -0.45 9.41 26.06
C LYS A 413 -1.83 9.93 25.67
N ARG A 414 -2.53 9.23 24.79
CA ARG A 414 -3.90 9.52 24.33
C ARG A 414 -4.93 8.58 24.97
N ASN A 415 -4.53 7.89 26.04
CA ASN A 415 -5.32 6.97 26.86
C ASN A 415 -5.76 5.68 26.15
N TRP A 416 -5.14 5.32 25.04
CA TRP A 416 -5.32 4.00 24.46
C TRP A 416 -4.58 2.99 25.33
N GLY A 417 -5.27 1.95 25.80
CA GLY A 417 -4.65 0.91 26.60
C GLY A 417 -4.16 -0.25 25.74
N HIS A 418 -2.90 -0.65 25.87
CA HIS A 418 -2.34 -1.81 25.15
C HIS A 418 -2.21 -3.08 26.02
N GLY A 419 -2.77 -3.04 27.23
CA GLY A 419 -2.84 -4.19 28.13
C GLY A 419 -1.46 -4.66 28.57
N SER A 420 -1.00 -5.78 28.00
CA SER A 420 0.28 -6.41 28.34
C SER A 420 1.49 -5.68 27.72
N TRP A 421 1.27 -4.89 26.68
CA TRP A 421 2.35 -4.16 26.02
C TRP A 421 2.78 -2.96 26.86
N THR A 422 4.09 -2.72 26.83
CA THR A 422 4.70 -1.44 27.19
C THR A 422 5.34 -0.86 25.93
N PRO A 423 5.74 0.43 25.91
CA PRO A 423 6.48 0.99 24.79
C PRO A 423 7.66 0.14 24.31
N ALA A 424 8.43 -0.45 25.23
CA ALA A 424 9.60 -1.27 24.87
C ALA A 424 9.25 -2.69 24.39
N THR A 425 7.99 -3.12 24.45
CA THR A 425 7.56 -4.50 24.20
C THR A 425 6.39 -4.62 23.23
N GLY A 426 6.04 -3.53 22.53
CA GLY A 426 5.02 -3.55 21.48
C GLY A 426 5.27 -4.69 20.49
N GLY A 427 4.26 -5.50 20.21
CA GLY A 427 4.37 -6.66 19.33
C GLY A 427 5.13 -7.87 19.88
N HIS A 428 5.69 -7.86 21.09
CA HIS A 428 6.44 -9.01 21.64
C HIS A 428 5.55 -10.13 22.21
N SER A 429 4.29 -9.81 22.53
CA SER A 429 3.30 -10.74 23.07
C SER A 429 1.92 -10.42 22.51
N LEU A 430 0.90 -11.25 22.81
CA LEU A 430 -0.48 -10.89 22.56
C LEU A 430 -0.79 -9.55 23.24
N ALA A 431 -1.36 -8.60 22.49
CA ALA A 431 -1.82 -7.32 23.01
C ALA A 431 -2.97 -7.48 24.03
N GLY A 432 -3.47 -6.37 24.56
CA GLY A 432 -4.71 -6.36 25.34
C GLY A 432 -5.28 -4.96 25.47
N GLY A 433 -6.28 -4.81 26.34
CA GLY A 433 -6.96 -3.53 26.52
C GLY A 433 -7.79 -3.15 25.28
N ASP A 434 -7.48 -2.00 24.70
CA ASP A 434 -8.07 -1.51 23.45
C ASP A 434 -7.32 -2.07 22.21
N ALA A 435 -6.06 -2.47 22.34
CA ALA A 435 -5.22 -2.87 21.21
C ALA A 435 -5.50 -4.31 20.72
N LEU A 436 -5.64 -4.46 19.40
CA LEU A 436 -5.66 -5.72 18.68
C LEU A 436 -4.52 -5.73 17.66
N ALA A 437 -3.73 -6.80 17.64
CA ALA A 437 -2.56 -6.94 16.79
C ALA A 437 -2.72 -8.18 15.92
N THR A 438 -2.33 -8.09 14.65
CA THR A 438 -2.41 -9.21 13.70
C THR A 438 -1.36 -10.29 13.97
N ALA A 439 -0.25 -9.94 14.62
CA ALA A 439 0.86 -10.85 14.88
C ALA A 439 1.61 -10.53 16.18
N THR A 440 2.60 -11.35 16.49
CA THR A 440 3.72 -11.01 17.38
C THR A 440 5.05 -11.17 16.63
N HIS A 441 6.10 -10.46 17.05
CA HIS A 441 7.42 -10.59 16.43
C HIS A 441 8.07 -11.96 16.61
N LEU A 442 7.60 -12.78 17.56
CA LEU A 442 8.16 -14.10 17.88
C LEU A 442 7.68 -15.20 16.91
N ALA A 443 7.49 -14.88 15.63
CA ALA A 443 7.02 -15.79 14.57
C ALA A 443 5.56 -16.27 14.71
N THR A 444 4.69 -15.56 15.44
CA THR A 444 3.29 -15.99 15.64
C THR A 444 2.31 -15.06 14.94
N HIS A 445 1.58 -15.61 13.97
CA HIS A 445 0.36 -15.04 13.40
C HIS A 445 -0.79 -15.19 14.39
N LEU A 446 -1.49 -14.09 14.70
CA LEU A 446 -2.64 -14.08 15.60
C LEU A 446 -3.97 -14.12 14.84
N GLY A 447 -3.94 -14.01 13.51
CA GLY A 447 -5.12 -13.80 12.70
C GLY A 447 -5.67 -12.38 12.85
N GLY A 448 -6.74 -12.08 12.11
CA GLY A 448 -7.36 -10.76 12.13
C GLY A 448 -8.10 -10.43 13.43
N GLY A 449 -8.43 -9.15 13.58
CA GLY A 449 -9.31 -8.64 14.63
C GLY A 449 -10.50 -7.88 14.08
N ALA A 450 -11.59 -7.84 14.84
CA ALA A 450 -12.80 -7.13 14.46
C ALA A 450 -13.30 -6.19 15.57
N ALA A 451 -13.93 -5.10 15.17
CA ALA A 451 -14.54 -4.13 16.07
C ALA A 451 -15.94 -3.73 15.57
N GLY A 452 -16.93 -3.74 16.47
CA GLY A 452 -18.26 -3.17 16.20
C GLY A 452 -18.35 -1.70 16.64
N TRP A 453 -19.57 -1.17 16.68
CA TRP A 453 -19.84 0.21 17.12
C TRP A 453 -19.81 0.39 18.65
N ASN A 454 -20.48 -0.52 19.38
CA ASN A 454 -20.66 -0.42 20.84
C ASN A 454 -20.01 -1.56 21.63
N GLY A 455 -19.48 -2.55 20.93
CA GLY A 455 -18.91 -3.76 21.51
C GLY A 455 -18.29 -4.66 20.44
N PRO A 456 -17.63 -5.74 20.86
CA PRO A 456 -17.17 -6.79 19.96
C PRO A 456 -18.32 -7.30 19.08
N PRO A 457 -18.12 -7.49 17.76
CA PRO A 457 -19.18 -8.03 16.92
C PRO A 457 -19.51 -9.46 17.34
N THR A 458 -20.80 -9.74 17.55
CA THR A 458 -21.24 -11.07 18.00
C THR A 458 -21.06 -12.15 16.92
N SER A 459 -21.13 -11.75 15.65
CA SER A 459 -20.92 -12.59 14.48
C SER A 459 -20.29 -11.77 13.36
N LEU A 460 -19.47 -12.41 12.52
CA LEU A 460 -19.04 -11.84 11.23
C LEU A 460 -19.79 -12.49 10.06
N GLY A 461 -20.88 -13.20 10.34
CA GLY A 461 -21.80 -13.77 9.36
C GLY A 461 -21.08 -14.55 8.25
N HIS A 462 -21.35 -14.17 7.00
CA HIS A 462 -20.76 -14.78 5.82
C HIS A 462 -19.22 -14.82 5.85
N LEU A 463 -18.55 -13.79 6.37
CA LEU A 463 -17.08 -13.73 6.41
C LEU A 463 -16.48 -14.89 7.21
N SER A 464 -17.16 -15.36 8.27
CA SER A 464 -16.69 -16.49 9.09
C SER A 464 -16.81 -17.86 8.42
N CYS A 465 -17.59 -17.99 7.35
CA CYS A 465 -17.82 -19.26 6.67
C CYS A 465 -17.42 -19.24 5.18
N CYS A 466 -16.96 -18.09 4.67
CA CYS A 466 -16.44 -17.99 3.32
C CYS A 466 -15.09 -18.71 3.23
N SER A 467 -14.95 -19.60 2.25
CA SER A 467 -13.67 -20.30 2.00
C SER A 467 -12.56 -19.35 1.56
N ASN A 468 -12.94 -18.18 1.05
CA ASN A 468 -12.03 -17.21 0.45
C ASN A 468 -11.88 -16.00 1.39
N ALA A 469 -11.79 -16.23 2.70
CA ALA A 469 -11.67 -15.16 3.69
C ALA A 469 -10.59 -15.49 4.71
N MET A 470 -9.85 -14.46 5.10
CA MET A 470 -8.90 -14.55 6.20
C MET A 470 -9.59 -14.81 7.54
N LEU A 471 -8.91 -15.55 8.42
CA LEU A 471 -9.41 -15.85 9.76
C LEU A 471 -9.37 -14.60 10.64
N VAL A 472 -10.43 -14.40 11.44
CA VAL A 472 -10.61 -13.25 12.34
C VAL A 472 -10.99 -13.72 13.74
N PRO A 473 -10.04 -14.27 14.52
CA PRO A 473 -10.32 -14.82 15.85
C PRO A 473 -10.49 -13.77 16.95
N GLN A 474 -9.99 -12.55 16.78
CA GLN A 474 -10.02 -11.50 17.81
C GLN A 474 -11.25 -10.59 17.66
N ARG A 475 -11.94 -10.27 18.77
CA ARG A 475 -13.16 -9.43 18.79
C ARG A 475 -13.22 -8.55 20.05
#